data_AF-A0AAD6PS91-F1
#
_entry.id   AF-A0AAD6PS91-F1
#
_cell.length_a   1.000
_cell.length_b   1.000
_cell.length_c   1.000
_cell.angle_alpha   90.00
_cell.angle_beta   90.00
_cell.angle_gamma   90.00
#
_symmetry.space_group_name_H-M   'P 1'
#
loop_
_entity.id
_entity.type
_entity.pdbx_description
1 polymer ?
#
loop_
_entity_poly.entity_id
_entity_poly.type
_entity_poly.pdbx_seq_one_letter_code
_entity_poly.pdbx_strand_id
1 'polypeptide(L)'
;MKSLEWLVKGCQAGDSLVFYFSGHGISQPDFEGDERDGFAENICPVDFMTEGMIVDNDINSTIVWPLKKGVTLHAIVDACHSGTVLDLEHVYNRQENKWEDNSPLSGNARKHPDGGLAISLSACLDNQVAADTTKPQISASKPFDVYKEHFVL
;
A
#
# COMPACT_ATOMS: atom_id res chain seq x y z
N MET A 1 -7.64 -13.47 -2.41
CA MET A 1 -8.67 -12.60 -1.77
C MET A 1 -9.15 -13.07 -0.40
N LYS A 2 -9.67 -14.30 -0.20
CA LYS A 2 -10.23 -14.76 1.10
C LYS A 2 -9.37 -14.49 2.35
N SER A 3 -8.04 -14.64 2.27
CA SER A 3 -7.15 -14.36 3.40
C SER A 3 -7.05 -12.88 3.74
N LEU A 4 -7.12 -12.00 2.74
CA LEU A 4 -7.17 -10.54 2.92
C LEU A 4 -8.49 -10.13 3.56
N GLU A 5 -9.61 -10.69 3.10
CA GLU A 5 -10.92 -10.47 3.71
C GLU A 5 -10.95 -10.93 5.18
N TRP A 6 -10.32 -12.07 5.47
CA TRP A 6 -10.20 -12.59 6.83
C TRP A 6 -9.41 -11.64 7.74
N LEU A 7 -8.33 -11.03 7.24
CA LEU A 7 -7.47 -10.12 8.02
C LEU A 7 -8.26 -8.96 8.64
N VAL A 8 -9.19 -8.38 7.89
CA VAL A 8 -9.98 -7.22 8.34
C VAL A 8 -11.33 -7.62 8.94
N LYS A 9 -11.68 -8.90 8.91
CA LYS A 9 -13.01 -9.37 9.32
C LYS A 9 -13.24 -9.15 10.80
N GLY A 10 -14.21 -8.28 11.10
CA GLY A 10 -14.64 -8.03 12.48
C GLY A 10 -13.67 -7.20 13.32
N CYS A 11 -12.71 -6.51 12.69
CA CYS A 11 -11.81 -5.60 13.39
C CYS A 11 -12.59 -4.50 14.13
N GLN A 12 -12.07 -4.11 15.29
CA GLN A 12 -12.66 -3.12 16.19
C GLN A 12 -11.63 -2.08 16.62
N ALA A 13 -12.11 -0.95 17.11
CA ALA A 13 -11.23 0.11 17.60
C ALA A 13 -10.24 -0.43 18.66
N GLY A 14 -8.94 -0.20 18.44
CA GLY A 14 -7.84 -0.74 19.25
C GLY A 14 -7.08 -1.88 18.59
N ASP A 15 -7.62 -2.50 17.54
CA ASP A 15 -6.95 -3.58 16.83
C ASP A 15 -5.74 -3.07 16.02
N SER A 16 -4.69 -3.87 16.02
CA SER A 16 -3.48 -3.67 15.20
C SER A 16 -3.29 -4.88 14.30
N LEU A 17 -3.46 -4.67 13.00
CA LEU A 17 -3.38 -5.70 11.96
C LEU A 17 -2.02 -5.63 11.28
N VAL A 18 -1.53 -6.78 10.82
CA VAL A 18 -0.29 -6.87 10.04
C VAL A 18 -0.58 -7.59 8.73
N PHE A 19 -0.25 -6.93 7.62
CA PHE A 19 -0.16 -7.53 6.29
C PHE A 19 1.32 -7.63 5.90
N TYR A 20 1.79 -8.84 5.61
CA TYR A 20 3.15 -9.06 5.14
C TYR A 20 3.12 -9.81 3.82
N PHE A 21 3.82 -9.27 2.82
CA PHE A 21 4.01 -9.92 1.53
C PHE A 21 5.47 -9.84 1.13
N SER A 22 6.02 -10.95 0.64
CA SER A 22 7.34 -11.00 0.00
C SER A 22 7.21 -11.87 -1.25
N GLY A 23 7.64 -11.34 -2.39
CA GLY A 23 7.46 -12.02 -3.67
C GLY A 23 7.62 -11.11 -4.89
N HIS A 24 7.02 -11.51 -6.00
CA HIS A 24 7.04 -10.73 -7.23
C HIS A 24 5.98 -9.62 -7.21
N GLY A 25 6.42 -8.40 -7.51
CA GLY A 25 5.58 -7.27 -7.85
C GLY A 25 5.80 -6.89 -9.32
N ILE A 26 4.73 -6.45 -9.98
CA ILE A 26 4.72 -6.05 -11.39
C ILE A 26 3.98 -4.72 -11.53
N SER A 27 4.63 -3.78 -12.21
CA SER A 27 4.06 -2.51 -12.64
C SER A 27 3.50 -2.65 -14.05
N GLN A 28 2.26 -2.18 -14.27
CA GLN A 28 1.60 -2.20 -15.59
C GLN A 28 0.97 -0.84 -15.90
N PRO A 29 0.83 -0.45 -17.18
CA PRO A 29 0.14 0.80 -17.52
C PRO A 29 -1.24 0.86 -16.88
N ASP A 30 -1.52 1.97 -16.20
CA ASP A 30 -2.84 2.26 -15.66
C ASP A 30 -3.78 2.68 -16.81
N PHE A 31 -4.89 1.95 -16.94
CA PHE A 31 -5.93 2.20 -17.95
C PHE A 31 -7.13 2.97 -17.38
N GLU A 32 -7.25 3.08 -16.06
CA GLU A 32 -8.33 3.79 -15.36
C GLU A 32 -7.96 5.25 -15.09
N GLY A 33 -6.66 5.58 -15.07
CA GLY A 33 -6.15 6.94 -14.94
C GLY A 33 -6.26 7.48 -13.52
N ASP A 34 -6.24 6.60 -12.53
CA ASP A 34 -6.23 6.92 -11.10
C ASP A 34 -4.81 6.99 -10.51
N GLU A 35 -3.81 6.48 -11.23
CA GLU A 35 -2.40 6.53 -10.84
C GLU A 35 -1.67 7.78 -11.33
N ARG A 36 -0.88 8.39 -10.45
CA ARG A 36 -0.20 9.67 -10.75
C ARG A 36 0.97 9.53 -11.70
N ASP A 37 1.66 8.41 -11.64
CA ASP A 37 2.75 8.06 -12.55
C ASP A 37 2.25 7.32 -13.81
N GLY A 38 0.96 6.94 -13.83
CA GLY A 38 0.31 6.21 -14.91
C GLY A 38 0.59 4.72 -14.90
N PHE A 39 1.00 4.14 -13.77
CA PHE A 39 1.24 2.71 -13.62
C PHE A 39 0.53 2.14 -12.38
N ALA A 40 -0.19 1.04 -12.57
CA ALA A 40 -0.81 0.29 -11.48
C ALA A 40 0.15 -0.80 -10.98
N GLU A 41 0.25 -0.93 -9.66
CA GLU A 41 1.15 -1.88 -9.02
C GLU A 41 0.41 -3.16 -8.61
N ASN A 42 1.03 -4.30 -8.88
CA ASN A 42 0.38 -5.60 -8.73
C ASN A 42 1.29 -6.56 -7.96
N ILE A 43 0.71 -7.40 -7.11
CA ILE A 43 1.41 -8.56 -6.56
C ILE A 43 1.08 -9.81 -7.35
N CYS A 44 2.04 -10.73 -7.46
CA CYS A 44 1.86 -11.99 -8.17
C CYS A 44 1.69 -13.15 -7.20
N PRO A 45 0.46 -13.70 -7.05
CA PRO A 45 0.25 -15.00 -6.43
C PRO A 45 1.03 -16.10 -7.14
N VAL A 46 1.17 -17.25 -6.50
CA VAL A 46 1.90 -18.39 -7.08
C VAL A 46 1.30 -18.88 -8.42
N ASP A 47 0.00 -18.69 -8.60
CA ASP A 47 -0.82 -19.08 -9.75
C ASP A 47 -1.15 -17.91 -10.69
N PHE A 48 -0.40 -16.80 -10.62
CA PHE A 48 -0.71 -15.59 -11.40
C PHE A 48 -0.74 -15.80 -12.93
N MET A 49 -0.03 -16.81 -13.43
CA MET A 49 -0.03 -17.18 -14.84
C MET A 49 -1.38 -17.74 -15.33
N THR A 50 -2.18 -18.30 -14.42
CA THR A 50 -3.50 -18.89 -14.75
C THR A 50 -4.66 -18.08 -14.19
N GLU A 51 -4.50 -17.52 -12.99
CA GLU A 51 -5.57 -16.79 -12.27
C GLU A 51 -5.39 -15.27 -12.32
N GLY A 52 -4.29 -14.77 -12.88
CA GLY A 52 -3.97 -13.36 -12.93
C GLY A 52 -3.27 -12.82 -11.67
N MET A 53 -2.86 -11.56 -11.74
CA MET A 53 -2.24 -10.86 -10.61
C MET A 53 -3.33 -10.29 -9.70
N ILE A 54 -2.93 -9.85 -8.50
CA ILE A 54 -3.81 -9.06 -7.63
C ILE A 54 -3.39 -7.60 -7.76
N VAL A 55 -4.32 -6.78 -8.24
CA VAL A 55 -4.12 -5.34 -8.47
C VAL A 55 -4.17 -4.59 -7.14
N ASP A 56 -3.38 -3.53 -6.98
CA ASP A 56 -3.37 -2.64 -5.80
C ASP A 56 -4.77 -2.13 -5.40
N ASN A 57 -5.61 -1.77 -6.37
CA ASN A 57 -7.00 -1.38 -6.15
C ASN A 57 -7.82 -2.49 -5.46
N ASP A 58 -7.59 -3.76 -5.80
CA ASP A 58 -8.23 -4.90 -5.13
C ASP A 58 -7.68 -5.10 -3.71
N ILE A 59 -6.38 -4.89 -3.49
CA ILE A 59 -5.77 -4.92 -2.16
C ILE A 59 -6.38 -3.82 -1.30
N ASN A 60 -6.36 -2.58 -1.79
CA ASN A 60 -6.83 -1.40 -1.08
C ASN A 60 -8.30 -1.53 -0.70
N SER A 61 -9.17 -1.86 -1.66
CA SER A 61 -10.60 -2.05 -1.39
C SER A 61 -10.88 -3.17 -0.39
N THR A 62 -10.03 -4.20 -0.35
CA THR A 62 -10.20 -5.34 0.56
C THR A 62 -9.67 -5.08 1.97
N ILE A 63 -8.49 -4.46 2.13
CA ILE A 63 -7.84 -4.34 3.45
C ILE A 63 -7.69 -2.91 3.96
N VAL A 64 -7.81 -1.89 3.12
CA VAL A 64 -7.70 -0.47 3.52
C VAL A 64 -9.08 0.14 3.73
N TRP A 65 -9.98 0.08 2.74
CA TRP A 65 -11.32 0.68 2.84
C TRP A 65 -12.10 0.26 4.09
N PRO A 66 -12.06 -1.01 4.53
CA PRO A 66 -12.88 -1.45 5.66
C PRO A 66 -12.40 -0.98 7.03
N LEU A 67 -11.16 -0.47 7.14
CA LEU A 67 -10.55 -0.11 8.42
C LEU A 67 -11.35 1.02 9.10
N LYS A 68 -12.00 0.66 10.21
CA LYS A 68 -12.79 1.59 11.01
C LYS A 68 -11.90 2.44 11.90
N LYS A 69 -12.45 3.54 12.39
CA LYS A 69 -11.79 4.42 13.37
C LYS A 69 -11.20 3.62 14.54
N GLY A 70 -9.91 3.84 14.79
CA GLY A 70 -9.16 3.19 15.87
C GLY A 70 -8.52 1.86 15.49
N VAL A 71 -8.74 1.33 14.28
CA VAL A 71 -8.00 0.19 13.75
C VAL A 71 -6.74 0.70 13.04
N THR A 72 -5.61 0.03 13.26
CA THR A 72 -4.36 0.30 12.53
C THR A 72 -3.94 -0.92 11.71
N LEU A 73 -3.65 -0.74 10.43
CA LEU A 73 -3.04 -1.73 9.57
C LEU A 73 -1.58 -1.35 9.31
N HIS A 74 -0.67 -2.27 9.60
CA HIS A 74 0.74 -2.20 9.25
C HIS A 74 1.01 -3.16 8.08
N ALA A 75 1.30 -2.61 6.91
CA ALA A 75 1.72 -3.38 5.75
C ALA A 75 3.24 -3.33 5.61
N ILE A 76 3.82 -4.49 5.35
CA ILE A 76 5.23 -4.65 5.03
C ILE A 76 5.29 -5.42 3.72
N VAL A 77 5.80 -4.78 2.67
CA VAL A 77 5.81 -5.34 1.33
C VAL A 77 7.22 -5.39 0.77
N ASP A 78 7.70 -6.60 0.55
CA ASP A 78 9.02 -6.88 0.00
C ASP A 78 8.88 -7.44 -1.42
N ALA A 79 8.63 -6.52 -2.36
CA ALA A 79 8.46 -6.82 -3.78
C ALA A 79 8.99 -5.65 -4.64
N CYS A 80 9.42 -5.93 -5.87
CA CYS A 80 9.72 -4.88 -6.85
C CYS A 80 8.47 -4.02 -7.11
N HIS A 81 8.65 -2.71 -7.36
CA HIS A 81 7.55 -1.80 -7.72
C HIS A 81 6.37 -1.86 -6.72
N SER A 82 6.65 -1.67 -5.43
CA SER A 82 5.62 -1.89 -4.40
C SER A 82 5.46 -0.73 -3.40
N GLY A 83 6.04 0.42 -3.70
CA GLY A 83 5.94 1.63 -2.87
C GLY A 83 4.50 2.12 -2.72
N THR A 84 3.67 1.91 -3.74
CA THR A 84 2.24 2.24 -3.80
C THR A 84 1.31 1.03 -3.87
N VAL A 85 1.77 -0.19 -3.59
CA VAL A 85 0.96 -1.44 -3.72
C VAL A 85 -0.30 -1.51 -2.82
N LEU A 86 -0.35 -0.70 -1.76
CA LEU A 86 -1.54 -0.54 -0.92
C LEU A 86 -2.41 0.64 -1.34
N ASP A 87 -1.98 1.39 -2.33
CA ASP A 87 -2.60 2.56 -2.92
C ASP A 87 -3.07 3.63 -1.93
N LEU A 88 -2.13 4.18 -1.16
CA LEU A 88 -2.42 5.13 -0.09
C LEU A 88 -2.23 6.58 -0.54
N GLU A 89 -3.08 7.49 -0.03
CA GLU A 89 -3.13 8.91 -0.39
C GLU A 89 -1.83 9.70 -0.14
N HIS A 90 -0.94 9.22 0.72
CA HIS A 90 0.28 9.94 1.04
C HIS A 90 1.51 9.06 0.88
N VAL A 91 2.48 9.56 0.14
CA VAL A 91 3.78 8.92 -0.08
C VAL A 91 4.84 9.80 0.54
N TYR A 92 5.72 9.24 1.37
CA TYR A 92 6.73 10.03 2.07
C TYR A 92 7.99 10.18 1.21
N ASN A 93 8.31 11.42 0.85
CA ASN A 93 9.56 11.77 0.20
C ASN A 93 10.65 12.00 1.26
N ARG A 94 11.53 11.00 1.40
CA ARG A 94 12.66 11.05 2.35
C ARG A 94 13.71 12.11 2.02
N GLN A 95 13.87 12.49 0.75
CA GLN A 95 14.88 13.49 0.36
C GLN A 95 14.46 14.89 0.79
N GLU A 96 13.17 15.18 0.63
CA GLU A 96 12.59 16.48 0.99
C GLU A 96 12.01 16.50 2.41
N ASN A 97 12.02 15.37 3.11
CA ASN A 97 11.46 15.21 4.45
C ASN A 97 10.00 15.69 4.51
N LYS A 98 9.19 15.30 3.52
CA LYS A 98 7.80 15.76 3.39
C LYS A 98 6.89 14.63 2.90
N TRP A 99 5.61 14.74 3.22
CA TRP A 99 4.57 13.92 2.61
C TRP A 99 4.16 14.53 1.27
N GLU A 100 4.08 13.68 0.26
CA GLU A 100 3.58 14.01 -1.07
C GLU A 100 2.16 13.47 -1.21
N ASP A 101 1.37 14.20 -2.00
CA ASP A 101 0.00 13.85 -2.31
C ASP A 101 -0.02 12.79 -3.41
N ASN A 102 -0.65 11.67 -3.12
CA ASN A 102 -0.92 10.55 -4.03
C ASN A 102 -2.43 10.34 -4.22
N SER A 103 -3.24 11.36 -3.95
CA SER A 103 -4.68 11.29 -4.19
C SER A 103 -4.96 11.07 -5.69
N PRO A 104 -6.02 10.31 -6.04
CA PRO A 104 -6.32 9.94 -7.41
C PRO A 104 -6.66 11.15 -8.27
N LEU A 105 -6.21 11.13 -9.53
CA LEU A 105 -6.40 12.24 -10.47
C LEU A 105 -7.86 12.35 -10.95
N SER A 106 -8.51 11.21 -11.17
CA SER A 106 -9.86 11.11 -11.71
C SER A 106 -10.98 11.38 -10.69
N GLY A 107 -10.65 11.38 -9.39
CA GLY A 107 -11.59 11.53 -8.28
C GLY A 107 -12.53 10.33 -8.06
N ASN A 108 -12.40 9.26 -8.84
CA ASN A 108 -13.26 8.07 -8.78
C ASN A 108 -12.69 6.94 -7.92
N ALA A 109 -11.36 6.89 -7.75
CA ALA A 109 -10.71 5.92 -6.89
C ALA A 109 -10.69 6.40 -5.43
N ARG A 110 -10.65 5.45 -4.50
CA ARG A 110 -10.57 5.72 -3.06
C ARG A 110 -9.25 5.16 -2.55
N LYS A 111 -8.38 6.03 -2.04
CA LYS A 111 -7.03 5.70 -1.56
C LYS A 111 -6.91 5.77 -0.02
N HIS A 112 -8.06 5.78 0.68
CA HIS A 112 -8.16 6.01 2.13
C HIS A 112 -9.12 5.05 2.87
N PRO A 113 -8.89 4.76 4.17
CA PRO A 113 -9.72 3.90 4.99
C PRO A 113 -11.03 4.57 5.44
N ASP A 114 -11.93 3.83 6.09
CA ASP A 114 -13.16 4.33 6.73
C ASP A 114 -12.90 4.84 8.15
N GLY A 115 -11.88 5.69 8.29
CA GLY A 115 -11.47 6.34 9.53
C GLY A 115 -10.35 5.65 10.31
N GLY A 116 -9.91 4.45 9.91
CA GLY A 116 -8.72 3.78 10.45
C GLY A 116 -7.40 4.42 10.02
N LEU A 117 -6.29 3.75 10.32
CA LEU A 117 -4.95 4.12 9.88
C LEU A 117 -4.32 2.96 9.11
N ALA A 118 -3.90 3.21 7.87
CA ALA A 118 -3.07 2.28 7.12
C ALA A 118 -1.67 2.88 6.93
N ILE A 119 -0.64 2.08 7.19
CA ILE A 119 0.76 2.43 6.99
C ILE A 119 1.40 1.30 6.19
N SER A 120 2.11 1.62 5.12
CA SER A 120 2.88 0.67 4.32
C SER A 120 4.36 0.99 4.36
N LEU A 121 5.17 -0.05 4.54
CA LEU A 121 6.62 -0.03 4.45
C LEU A 121 7.01 -0.96 3.29
N SER A 122 7.55 -0.40 2.22
CA SER A 122 7.99 -1.17 1.07
C SER A 122 9.51 -1.19 0.93
N ALA A 123 10.05 -2.35 0.57
CA ALA A 123 11.48 -2.54 0.30
C ALA A 123 11.93 -1.94 -1.04
N CYS A 124 11.01 -1.56 -1.93
CA CYS A 124 11.32 -0.96 -3.23
C CYS A 124 10.66 0.40 -3.42
N LEU A 125 11.35 1.28 -4.15
CA LEU A 125 10.72 2.43 -4.77
C LEU A 125 9.95 1.96 -6.01
N ASP A 126 8.89 2.66 -6.40
CA ASP A 126 8.05 2.32 -7.57
C ASP A 126 8.83 2.27 -8.89
N ASN A 127 10.02 2.89 -8.93
CA ASN A 127 10.90 2.95 -10.09
C ASN A 127 12.16 2.05 -10.04
N GLN A 128 12.25 1.08 -9.12
CA GLN A 128 13.45 0.24 -8.97
C GLN A 128 13.19 -1.28 -8.90
N VAL A 129 14.19 -2.04 -9.38
CA VAL A 129 14.32 -3.49 -9.22
C VAL A 129 14.89 -3.81 -7.83
N ALA A 130 14.33 -4.80 -7.12
CA ALA A 130 14.63 -5.13 -5.72
C ALA A 130 16.11 -5.38 -5.35
N ALA A 131 17.00 -5.55 -6.32
CA ALA A 131 18.42 -5.78 -6.05
C ALA A 131 19.21 -4.50 -5.70
N ASP A 132 18.66 -3.30 -5.94
CA ASP A 132 19.40 -2.02 -5.86
C ASP A 132 18.89 -1.03 -4.80
N THR A 133 17.95 -1.41 -3.94
CA THR A 133 17.29 -0.45 -3.05
C THR A 133 18.12 -0.18 -1.80
N THR A 134 18.56 1.09 -1.64
CA THR A 134 19.23 1.57 -0.42
C THR A 134 18.27 2.24 0.57
N LYS A 135 16.98 2.39 0.23
CA LYS A 135 15.99 3.14 1.04
C LYS A 135 14.56 2.58 0.87
N PRO A 136 13.87 2.19 1.95
CA PRO A 136 12.49 1.74 1.89
C PRO A 136 11.51 2.91 1.67
N GLN A 137 10.47 2.68 0.86
CA GLN A 137 9.36 3.61 0.64
C GLN A 137 8.37 3.52 1.81
N ILE A 138 7.81 4.67 2.21
CA ILE A 138 6.73 4.73 3.19
C ILE A 138 5.54 5.38 2.51
N SER A 139 4.37 4.77 2.68
CA SER A 139 3.08 5.37 2.32
C SER A 139 2.07 5.20 3.45
N ALA A 140 1.10 6.10 3.53
CA ALA A 140 0.14 6.14 4.63
C ALA A 140 -1.18 6.78 4.24
N SER A 141 -2.24 6.38 4.93
CA SER A 141 -3.56 6.98 4.75
C SER A 141 -3.72 8.37 5.35
N LYS A 142 -2.73 8.84 6.13
CA LYS A 142 -2.64 10.22 6.63
C LYS A 142 -1.18 10.55 6.96
N PRO A 143 -0.73 11.81 6.84
CA PRO A 143 0.62 12.21 7.23
C PRO A 143 0.86 12.07 8.73
N PHE A 144 2.07 11.68 9.11
CA PHE A 144 2.55 11.65 10.51
C PHE A 144 4.03 12.01 10.60
N ASP A 145 4.54 12.20 11.83
CA ASP A 145 5.96 12.43 12.07
C ASP A 145 6.73 11.11 12.05
N VAL A 146 7.36 10.81 10.91
CA VAL A 146 8.08 9.56 10.63
C VAL A 146 9.21 9.30 11.63
N TYR A 147 9.73 10.32 12.33
CA TYR A 147 10.84 10.18 13.28
C TYR A 147 10.42 10.18 14.75
N LYS A 148 9.16 10.50 15.06
CA LYS A 148 8.63 10.52 16.44
C LYS A 148 7.66 9.39 16.73
N GLU A 149 6.89 8.95 15.75
CA GLU A 149 6.13 7.73 15.90
C GLU A 149 7.11 6.56 15.79
N HIS A 150 7.35 5.89 16.93
CA HIS A 150 8.32 4.80 17.06
C HIS A 150 7.94 3.62 16.15
N PHE A 151 8.39 3.62 14.90
CA PHE A 151 8.52 2.43 14.07
C PHE A 151 9.70 1.61 14.58
N VAL A 152 9.54 0.99 15.76
CA VAL A 152 10.43 -0.08 16.20
C VAL A 152 9.81 -1.36 15.66
N LEU A 153 10.28 -1.78 14.48
CA LEU A 153 10.24 -3.19 14.09
C LEU A 153 11.37 -3.93 14.80
#